data_AF-A0A0K1EJM6-F1
#
_entry.id   AF-A0A0K1EJM6-F1
#
_cell.length_a   1.000
_cell.length_b   1.000
_cell.length_c   1.000
_cell.angle_alpha   90.00
_cell.angle_beta   90.00
_cell.angle_gamma   90.00
#
_symmetry.space_group_name_H-M   'P 1'
#
loop_
_entity.id
_entity.type
_entity.pdbx_description
1 polymer ?
#
loop_
_entity_poly.entity_id
_entity_poly.type
_entity_poly.pdbx_seq_one_letter_code
_entity_poly.pdbx_strand_id
1 'polypeptide(L)'
;MAPRLTHESLTFAITFGALTSAFGALTSACGSASPPPGSTPANASTPSSVDDPAASSGSPDAAPSATPSDGTSTTAPAAPPRPGEPAHSRNLIATQMEGDLKKIGLDPNKLPRLDQLPLSQKKKVMPLLQKSLGMDSCLGCHVEGNFQTETRNMKVARGMWNHFVTPLRTEAGGAVFCDSCHSGEKLVLARPDRKAVETFMDQQYVQKLSRADKADMECSTCHGDAMELKIVQNLWKIPEG
;
A
#
# COMPACT_ATOMS: atom_id res chain seq x y z
N MET A 1 -21.86 27.79 -23.50
CA MET A 1 -21.01 27.73 -24.71
C MET A 1 -19.57 27.67 -24.24
N ALA A 2 -18.95 26.49 -24.28
CA ALA A 2 -17.58 26.28 -23.85
C ALA A 2 -16.69 26.00 -25.08
N PRO A 3 -15.45 26.51 -25.13
CA PRO A 3 -14.59 26.41 -26.31
C PRO A 3 -14.00 25.00 -26.50
N ARG A 4 -13.95 24.58 -27.77
CA ARG A 4 -13.28 23.37 -28.26
C ARG A 4 -11.76 23.59 -28.25
N LEU A 5 -11.02 22.71 -27.58
CA LEU A 5 -9.56 22.61 -27.71
C LEU A 5 -9.23 21.67 -28.87
N THR A 6 -8.46 22.18 -29.82
CA THR A 6 -7.92 21.45 -30.97
C THR A 6 -6.66 20.68 -30.57
N HIS A 7 -6.67 19.36 -30.78
CA HIS A 7 -5.48 18.52 -30.65
C HIS A 7 -4.54 18.75 -31.85
N GLU A 8 -3.36 19.32 -31.61
CA GLU A 8 -2.25 19.25 -32.56
C GLU A 8 -1.56 17.89 -32.45
N SER A 9 -1.31 17.29 -33.61
CA SER A 9 -0.73 15.95 -33.79
C SER A 9 0.79 16.07 -33.81
N LEU A 10 1.47 15.55 -32.79
CA LEU A 10 2.93 15.52 -32.74
C LEU A 10 3.45 14.18 -33.30
N THR A 11 3.97 14.25 -34.53
CA THR A 11 4.63 13.16 -35.24
C THR A 11 6.00 12.86 -34.60
N PHE A 12 6.13 11.76 -33.85
CA PHE A 12 7.43 11.27 -33.37
C PHE A 12 8.01 10.25 -34.36
N ALA A 13 9.11 10.64 -35.00
CA ALA A 13 9.89 9.78 -35.89
C ALA A 13 10.64 8.71 -35.07
N ILE A 14 10.38 7.45 -35.39
CA ILE A 14 11.04 6.27 -34.82
C ILE A 14 12.35 6.02 -35.58
N THR A 15 13.50 6.17 -34.92
CA THR A 15 14.79 5.65 -35.38
C THR A 15 15.05 4.30 -34.72
N PHE A 16 14.89 3.22 -35.50
CA PHE A 16 15.31 1.87 -35.15
C PHE A 16 16.84 1.79 -35.17
N GLY A 17 17.46 1.74 -33.99
CA GLY A 17 18.86 1.35 -33.82
C GLY A 17 18.97 -0.14 -33.52
N ALA A 18 19.51 -0.89 -34.47
CA ALA A 18 19.88 -2.29 -34.30
C ALA A 18 21.03 -2.41 -33.28
N LEU A 19 20.86 -3.22 -32.23
CA LEU A 19 21.97 -3.61 -31.35
C LEU A 19 21.99 -5.13 -31.15
N THR A 20 22.78 -5.77 -32.01
CA THR A 20 23.37 -7.09 -31.85
C THR A 20 24.35 -7.12 -30.68
N SER A 21 24.23 -8.08 -29.78
CA SER A 21 25.27 -8.72 -28.92
C SER A 21 24.56 -9.57 -27.87
N ALA A 22 25.05 -10.69 -27.33
CA ALA A 22 26.09 -11.65 -27.64
C ALA A 22 25.90 -12.71 -26.52
N PHE A 23 25.85 -13.99 -26.89
CA PHE A 23 25.74 -15.10 -25.94
C PHE A 23 26.94 -15.14 -25.00
N GLY A 24 26.68 -15.30 -23.69
CA GLY A 24 27.69 -15.58 -22.67
C GLY A 24 27.17 -16.63 -21.70
N ALA A 25 27.60 -17.88 -21.91
CA ALA A 25 27.37 -18.99 -21.00
C ALA A 25 28.30 -18.89 -19.79
N LEU A 26 27.75 -18.97 -18.58
CA LEU A 26 28.52 -19.25 -17.36
C LEU A 26 27.84 -20.38 -16.59
N THR A 27 28.52 -21.52 -16.59
CA THR A 27 28.35 -22.67 -15.70
C THR A 27 28.93 -22.36 -14.31
N SER A 28 28.58 -23.19 -13.32
CA SER A 28 29.14 -23.35 -11.93
C SER A 28 28.27 -22.74 -10.83
N ALA A 29 27.99 -23.36 -9.68
CA ALA A 29 28.34 -24.67 -9.11
C ALA A 29 27.37 -24.99 -7.96
N CYS A 30 27.04 -26.26 -7.76
CA CYS A 30 26.37 -26.75 -6.55
C CYS A 30 27.33 -26.65 -5.35
N GLY A 31 26.92 -25.95 -4.30
CA GLY A 31 27.58 -25.96 -3.00
C GLY A 31 26.61 -26.38 -1.91
N SER A 32 26.78 -27.59 -1.39
CA SER A 32 26.06 -28.15 -0.24
C SER A 32 26.69 -27.63 1.05
N ALA A 33 25.95 -26.90 1.88
CA ALA A 33 26.42 -26.52 3.22
C ALA A 33 25.37 -26.89 4.28
N SER A 34 25.81 -27.73 5.22
CA SER A 34 25.09 -28.37 6.31
C SER A 34 24.49 -27.39 7.34
N PRO A 35 23.44 -27.81 8.09
CA PRO A 35 22.83 -27.01 9.15
C PRO A 35 23.64 -27.07 10.47
N PRO A 36 23.69 -25.98 11.27
CA PRO A 36 24.13 -26.04 12.66
C PRO A 36 23.04 -26.58 13.60
N PRO A 37 23.42 -27.21 14.73
CA PRO A 37 22.53 -27.90 15.65
C PRO A 37 21.75 -26.96 16.57
N GLY A 38 20.64 -27.48 17.10
CA GLY A 38 19.71 -26.77 17.96
C GLY A 38 20.24 -26.39 19.35
N SER A 39 19.56 -25.43 19.95
CA SER A 39 19.65 -25.12 21.37
C SER A 39 18.24 -24.81 21.89
N THR A 40 17.73 -25.72 22.70
CA THR A 40 16.48 -25.66 23.48
C THR A 40 16.70 -24.86 24.79
N PRO A 41 15.66 -24.65 25.63
CA PRO A 41 15.33 -23.35 26.23
C PRO A 41 15.84 -23.17 27.67
N ALA A 42 15.84 -21.92 28.15
CA ALA A 42 15.81 -21.57 29.58
C ALA A 42 15.15 -20.19 29.73
N ASN A 43 13.98 -20.11 30.37
CA ASN A 43 13.77 -19.86 31.81
C ASN A 43 13.67 -18.34 32.09
N ALA A 44 12.45 -17.82 32.16
CA ALA A 44 11.77 -17.41 33.40
C ALA A 44 12.42 -16.21 34.11
N SER A 45 11.67 -15.11 34.22
CA SER A 45 11.34 -14.44 35.50
C SER A 45 10.63 -13.10 35.22
N THR A 46 9.36 -13.02 35.60
CA THR A 46 8.73 -11.80 36.14
C THR A 46 9.35 -11.50 37.52
N PRO A 47 9.44 -10.22 37.95
CA PRO A 47 8.36 -9.69 38.77
C PRO A 47 8.03 -8.19 38.61
N SER A 48 6.84 -7.88 39.13
CA SER A 48 6.15 -6.61 39.34
C SER A 48 6.93 -5.54 40.13
N SER A 49 6.43 -4.29 40.06
CA SER A 49 6.33 -3.29 41.16
C SER A 49 5.90 -1.92 40.56
N VAL A 50 4.65 -1.47 40.78
CA VAL A 50 4.08 -0.58 41.83
C VAL A 50 4.30 0.94 41.62
N ASP A 51 3.17 1.64 41.61
CA ASP A 51 2.81 2.98 42.18
C ASP A 51 3.73 4.21 41.91
N ASP A 52 3.28 5.46 41.72
CA ASP A 52 2.16 6.24 42.27
C ASP A 52 1.94 7.52 41.38
N PRO A 53 0.85 8.30 41.58
CA PRO A 53 0.52 9.52 40.85
C PRO A 53 1.03 10.79 41.54
N ALA A 54 1.35 11.83 40.76
CA ALA A 54 1.62 13.17 41.29
C ALA A 54 1.05 14.27 40.39
N ALA A 55 0.50 15.27 41.06
CA ALA A 55 -0.35 16.36 40.59
C ALA A 55 0.33 17.35 39.61
N SER A 56 -0.48 18.14 38.91
CA SER A 56 -0.42 19.60 39.08
C SER A 56 -1.60 20.32 38.41
N SER A 57 -2.30 21.14 39.20
CA SER A 57 -3.19 22.22 38.75
C SER A 57 -2.35 23.43 38.30
N GLY A 58 -2.85 24.18 37.31
CA GLY A 58 -2.31 25.50 36.95
C GLY A 58 -2.85 26.08 35.62
N SER A 59 -3.83 26.99 35.71
CA SER A 59 -4.17 28.04 34.71
C SER A 59 -3.11 29.17 34.74
N PRO A 60 -2.95 30.09 33.75
CA PRO A 60 -4.03 30.82 33.07
C PRO A 60 -3.84 31.22 31.58
N ASP A 61 -4.97 31.68 31.01
CA ASP A 61 -5.20 32.73 30.01
C ASP A 61 -4.00 33.31 29.23
N ALA A 62 -4.01 33.09 27.90
CA ALA A 62 -3.34 33.95 26.94
C ALA A 62 -4.14 33.96 25.62
N ALA A 63 -4.73 35.11 25.29
CA ALA A 63 -5.36 35.38 24.01
C ALA A 63 -4.30 35.57 22.90
N PRO A 64 -4.51 35.05 21.69
CA PRO A 64 -3.82 35.54 20.50
C PRO A 64 -4.74 36.24 19.51
N SER A 65 -4.23 37.37 19.03
CA SER A 65 -4.70 38.20 17.94
C SER A 65 -5.03 37.42 16.67
N ALA A 66 -6.16 37.80 16.06
CA ALA A 66 -6.57 37.34 14.75
C ALA A 66 -5.56 37.75 13.66
N THR A 67 -5.05 36.75 12.94
CA THR A 67 -4.38 36.92 11.64
C THR A 67 -5.27 36.30 10.56
N PRO A 68 -5.36 36.84 9.33
CA PRO A 68 -6.25 36.31 8.30
C PRO A 68 -5.75 34.92 7.87
N SER A 69 -6.59 33.91 8.05
CA SER A 69 -6.31 32.55 7.59
C SER A 69 -6.68 32.43 6.11
N ASP A 70 -5.68 32.32 5.25
CA ASP A 70 -5.84 31.73 3.93
C ASP A 70 -6.38 30.31 4.09
N GLY A 71 -7.52 30.06 3.46
CA GLY A 71 -8.29 28.82 3.58
C GLY A 71 -7.60 27.62 2.95
N THR A 72 -6.62 27.05 3.65
CA THR A 72 -6.21 25.66 3.42
C THR A 72 -7.05 24.78 4.34
N SER A 73 -8.15 24.23 3.83
CA SER A 73 -8.94 23.21 4.53
C SER A 73 -8.08 21.97 4.75
N THR A 74 -7.42 21.92 5.90
CA THR A 74 -6.89 20.67 6.46
C THR A 74 -8.10 19.91 6.98
N THR A 75 -8.65 19.02 6.16
CA THR A 75 -9.72 18.12 6.59
C THR A 75 -9.17 17.24 7.72
N ALA A 76 -9.74 17.39 8.91
CA ALA A 76 -9.42 16.52 10.03
C ALA A 76 -9.61 15.05 9.62
N PRO A 77 -8.71 14.13 10.04
CA PRO A 77 -8.83 12.72 9.71
C PRO A 77 -10.22 12.20 10.11
N ALA A 78 -10.93 11.60 9.16
CA ALA A 78 -12.23 10.98 9.44
C ALA A 78 -12.08 9.94 10.55
N ALA A 79 -12.99 9.96 11.53
CA ALA A 79 -13.04 8.98 12.60
C ALA A 79 -13.12 7.55 12.02
N PRO A 80 -12.48 6.54 12.65
CA PRO A 80 -12.58 5.17 12.19
C PRO A 80 -14.04 4.69 12.24
N PRO A 81 -14.51 3.92 11.24
CA PRO A 81 -15.86 3.38 11.20
C PRO A 81 -16.08 2.41 12.34
N ARG A 82 -17.34 2.32 12.77
CA ARG A 82 -17.70 1.42 13.88
C ARG A 82 -17.69 -0.04 13.39
N PRO A 83 -17.34 -1.00 14.27
CA PRO A 83 -17.49 -2.42 13.95
C PRO A 83 -18.92 -2.74 13.48
N GLY A 84 -19.06 -3.33 12.29
CA GLY A 84 -20.36 -3.66 11.69
C GLY A 84 -20.95 -2.58 10.77
N GLU A 85 -20.31 -1.42 10.66
CA GLU A 85 -20.67 -0.42 9.65
C GLU A 85 -20.21 -0.91 8.27
N PRO A 86 -21.03 -0.76 7.20
CA PRO A 86 -20.61 -1.15 5.85
C PRO A 86 -19.33 -0.42 5.48
N ALA A 87 -18.41 -1.13 4.81
CA ALA A 87 -17.19 -0.52 4.30
C ALA A 87 -17.55 0.72 3.48
N HIS A 88 -16.86 1.84 3.74
CA HIS A 88 -17.07 3.07 3.01
C HIS A 88 -15.89 3.30 2.07
N SER A 89 -16.18 3.71 0.84
CA SER A 89 -15.13 4.01 -0.12
C SER A 89 -14.38 5.28 0.31
N ARG A 90 -13.07 5.17 0.61
CA ARG A 90 -12.24 6.27 1.14
C ARG A 90 -11.43 6.94 0.05
N ASN A 91 -11.47 8.27 -0.03
CA ASN A 91 -10.66 9.02 -0.99
C ASN A 91 -9.18 8.65 -0.90
N LEU A 92 -8.53 8.56 -2.05
CA LEU A 92 -7.10 8.32 -2.13
C LEU A 92 -6.34 9.48 -1.47
N ILE A 93 -5.40 9.16 -0.59
CA ILE A 93 -4.49 10.13 0.04
C ILE A 93 -3.03 9.81 -0.25
N ALA A 94 -2.16 10.82 -0.22
CA ALA A 94 -0.72 10.58 -0.21
C ALA A 94 -0.34 9.78 1.04
N THR A 95 0.65 8.88 0.93
CA THR A 95 1.08 8.09 2.09
C THR A 95 1.67 8.98 3.18
N GLN A 96 1.26 8.73 4.41
CA GLN A 96 1.86 9.34 5.60
C GLN A 96 3.11 8.60 6.06
N MET A 97 3.44 7.47 5.42
CA MET A 97 4.54 6.58 5.80
C MET A 97 5.84 6.83 5.02
N GLU A 98 5.91 7.86 4.16
CA GLU A 98 7.14 8.14 3.39
C GLU A 98 8.37 8.31 4.29
N GLY A 99 8.21 9.04 5.41
CA GLY A 99 9.29 9.26 6.37
C GLY A 99 9.76 7.95 7.02
N ASP A 100 8.84 7.05 7.33
CA ASP A 100 9.16 5.77 7.97
C ASP A 100 9.81 4.80 6.98
N LEU A 101 9.39 4.79 5.70
CA LEU A 101 10.06 4.06 4.63
C LEU A 101 11.52 4.54 4.45
N LYS A 102 11.74 5.85 4.41
CA LYS A 102 13.09 6.44 4.33
C LYS A 102 13.96 6.04 5.53
N LYS A 103 13.42 6.08 6.76
CA LYS A 103 14.13 5.66 7.99
C LYS A 103 14.58 4.20 7.95
N ILE A 104 13.85 3.32 7.27
CA ILE A 104 14.23 1.90 7.14
C ILE A 104 15.13 1.62 5.92
N GLY A 105 15.57 2.68 5.24
CA GLY A 105 16.46 2.63 4.09
C GLY A 105 15.77 2.24 2.79
N LEU A 106 14.48 2.53 2.66
CA LEU A 106 13.72 2.35 1.42
C LEU A 106 13.39 3.71 0.80
N ASP A 107 13.61 3.83 -0.50
CA ASP A 107 13.18 4.99 -1.29
C ASP A 107 11.72 4.79 -1.71
N PRO A 108 10.75 5.61 -1.23
CA PRO A 108 9.34 5.48 -1.59
C PRO A 108 9.07 5.56 -3.11
N ASN A 109 9.95 6.22 -3.87
CA ASN A 109 9.81 6.37 -5.30
C ASN A 109 10.43 5.24 -6.11
N LYS A 110 11.22 4.36 -5.47
CA LYS A 110 11.97 3.28 -6.13
C LYS A 110 11.95 2.01 -5.28
N LEU A 111 10.77 1.65 -4.78
CA LEU A 111 10.59 0.46 -3.96
C LEU A 111 10.82 -0.82 -4.78
N PRO A 112 11.71 -1.73 -4.36
CA PRO A 112 11.84 -3.03 -5.02
C PRO A 112 10.59 -3.88 -4.78
N ARG A 113 10.48 -5.02 -5.48
CA ARG A 113 9.41 -5.98 -5.21
C ARG A 113 9.51 -6.52 -3.78
N LEU A 114 8.37 -6.83 -3.16
CA LEU A 114 8.34 -7.28 -1.77
C LEU A 114 9.21 -8.54 -1.56
N ASP A 115 9.25 -9.44 -2.54
CA ASP A 115 10.07 -10.65 -2.50
C ASP A 115 11.58 -10.39 -2.59
N GLN A 116 11.98 -9.30 -3.24
CA GLN A 116 13.38 -8.91 -3.43
C GLN A 116 13.96 -8.16 -2.22
N LEU A 117 13.12 -7.74 -1.27
CA LEU A 117 13.61 -7.09 -0.06
C LEU A 117 14.46 -8.06 0.80
N PRO A 118 15.63 -7.62 1.30
CA PRO A 118 16.36 -8.29 2.36
C PRO A 118 15.47 -8.57 3.57
N LEU A 119 15.72 -9.68 4.27
CA LEU A 119 14.92 -10.09 5.43
C LEU A 119 14.90 -9.01 6.54
N SER A 120 16.00 -8.29 6.74
CA SER A 120 16.10 -7.19 7.70
C SER A 120 15.15 -6.03 7.38
N GLN A 121 15.00 -5.68 6.09
CA GLN A 121 14.05 -4.66 5.65
C GLN A 121 12.61 -5.17 5.70
N LYS A 122 12.35 -6.41 5.27
CA LYS A 122 11.01 -7.04 5.38
C LYS A 122 10.48 -6.94 6.81
N LYS A 123 11.28 -7.32 7.81
CA LYS A 123 10.90 -7.24 9.24
C LYS A 123 10.51 -5.83 9.69
N LYS A 124 11.12 -4.79 9.11
CA LYS A 124 10.81 -3.38 9.40
C LYS A 124 9.60 -2.84 8.62
N VAL A 125 9.34 -3.38 7.43
CA VAL A 125 8.16 -3.06 6.62
C VAL A 125 6.89 -3.69 7.21
N MET A 126 6.97 -4.88 7.81
CA MET A 126 5.77 -5.59 8.32
C MET A 126 4.93 -4.76 9.31
N PRO A 127 5.50 -4.06 10.33
CA PRO A 127 4.72 -3.19 11.20
C PRO A 127 4.02 -2.04 10.46
N LEU A 128 4.61 -1.51 9.39
CA LEU A 128 3.99 -0.47 8.58
C LEU A 128 2.77 -1.03 7.83
N LEU A 129 2.91 -2.21 7.21
CA LEU A 129 1.79 -2.90 6.56
C LEU A 129 0.67 -3.22 7.55
N GLN A 130 1.03 -3.72 8.72
CA GLN A 130 0.11 -4.02 9.81
C GLN A 130 -0.69 -2.76 10.20
N LYS A 131 0.01 -1.64 10.43
CA LYS A 131 -0.60 -0.34 10.75
C LYS A 131 -1.50 0.18 9.63
N SER A 132 -1.04 0.12 8.37
CA SER A 132 -1.83 0.55 7.22
C SER A 132 -3.14 -0.21 7.06
N LEU A 133 -3.15 -1.50 7.41
CA LEU A 133 -4.31 -2.39 7.29
C LEU A 133 -5.20 -2.44 8.53
N GLY A 134 -4.79 -1.78 9.62
CA GLY A 134 -5.49 -1.83 10.92
C GLY A 134 -5.52 -3.22 11.53
N MET A 135 -4.45 -3.99 11.36
CA MET A 135 -4.35 -5.32 11.96
C MET A 135 -3.65 -5.23 13.31
N ASP A 136 -4.17 -5.90 14.33
CA ASP A 136 -3.51 -5.95 15.65
C ASP A 136 -2.48 -7.08 15.76
N SER A 137 -2.46 -8.00 14.79
CA SER A 137 -1.54 -9.13 14.79
C SER A 137 -1.01 -9.49 13.40
N CYS A 138 0.12 -10.21 13.38
CA CYS A 138 0.69 -10.80 12.17
C CYS A 138 -0.10 -12.02 11.67
N LEU A 139 -0.95 -12.62 12.52
CA LEU A 139 -1.69 -13.85 12.21
C LEU A 139 -2.80 -13.65 11.18
N GLY A 140 -3.16 -12.39 10.89
CA GLY A 140 -4.04 -12.06 9.77
C GLY A 140 -3.44 -12.46 8.41
N CYS A 141 -2.11 -12.57 8.31
CA CYS A 141 -1.42 -12.98 7.08
C CYS A 141 -0.51 -14.20 7.27
N HIS A 142 0.07 -14.41 8.44
CA HIS A 142 1.01 -15.50 8.68
C HIS A 142 0.39 -16.64 9.49
N VAL A 143 0.97 -17.84 9.35
CA VAL A 143 0.66 -18.98 10.22
C VAL A 143 1.50 -18.89 11.48
N GLU A 144 0.88 -19.06 12.64
CA GLU A 144 1.58 -19.06 13.93
C GLU A 144 2.67 -20.15 13.96
N GLY A 145 3.86 -19.79 14.42
CA GLY A 145 5.02 -20.69 14.42
C GLY A 145 5.64 -20.98 13.05
N ASN A 146 5.02 -20.58 11.93
CA ASN A 146 5.54 -20.78 10.58
C ASN A 146 5.25 -19.61 9.63
N PHE A 147 6.04 -18.54 9.79
CA PHE A 147 5.93 -17.31 9.00
C PHE A 147 6.32 -17.46 7.52
N GLN A 148 6.93 -18.60 7.14
CA GLN A 148 7.34 -18.90 5.77
C GLN A 148 6.22 -19.54 4.94
N THR A 149 5.21 -20.12 5.60
CA THR A 149 4.08 -20.75 4.91
C THR A 149 3.26 -19.68 4.20
N GLU A 150 3.25 -19.73 2.87
CA GLU A 150 2.51 -18.77 2.07
C GLU A 150 1.00 -18.98 2.21
N THR A 151 0.33 -18.00 2.81
CA THR A 151 -1.13 -17.97 2.91
C THR A 151 -1.74 -17.21 1.73
N ARG A 152 -3.06 -17.33 1.56
CA ARG A 152 -3.82 -16.51 0.61
C ARG A 152 -3.60 -15.00 0.84
N ASN A 153 -3.61 -14.55 2.09
CA ASN A 153 -3.46 -13.13 2.40
C ASN A 153 -2.02 -12.63 2.12
N MET A 154 -1.01 -13.49 2.28
CA MET A 154 0.37 -13.17 1.85
C MET A 154 0.46 -13.00 0.32
N LYS A 155 -0.20 -13.86 -0.46
CA LYS A 155 -0.26 -13.72 -1.93
C LYS A 155 -0.90 -12.39 -2.33
N VAL A 156 -2.03 -12.05 -1.70
CA VAL A 156 -2.72 -10.77 -1.94
C VAL A 156 -1.83 -9.58 -1.56
N ALA A 157 -1.21 -9.59 -0.38
CA ALA A 157 -0.32 -8.50 0.05
C ALA A 157 0.88 -8.33 -0.88
N ARG A 158 1.48 -9.43 -1.35
CA ARG A 158 2.56 -9.42 -2.34
C ARG A 158 2.10 -8.83 -3.68
N GLY A 159 0.91 -9.22 -4.15
CA GLY A 159 0.30 -8.64 -5.35
C GLY A 159 0.05 -7.14 -5.19
N MET A 160 -0.55 -6.73 -4.08
CA MET A 160 -0.82 -5.32 -3.78
C MET A 160 0.46 -4.48 -3.75
N TRP A 161 1.52 -5.01 -3.16
CA TRP A 161 2.83 -4.34 -3.17
C TRP A 161 3.36 -4.19 -4.60
N ASN A 162 3.44 -5.29 -5.34
CA ASN A 162 4.12 -5.32 -6.63
C ASN A 162 3.35 -4.57 -7.73
N HIS A 163 2.02 -4.55 -7.67
CA HIS A 163 1.17 -3.96 -8.70
C HIS A 163 0.66 -2.55 -8.37
N PHE A 164 0.67 -2.14 -7.09
CA PHE A 164 0.15 -0.83 -6.69
C PHE A 164 1.23 0.01 -6.01
N VAL A 165 1.82 -0.47 -4.92
CA VAL A 165 2.81 0.31 -4.14
C VAL A 165 4.06 0.62 -4.96
N THR A 166 4.64 -0.39 -5.61
CA THR A 166 5.87 -0.19 -6.40
C THR A 166 5.64 0.72 -7.62
N PRO A 167 4.65 0.46 -8.50
CA PRO A 167 4.55 1.20 -9.76
C PRO A 167 3.63 2.41 -9.72
N LEU A 168 2.73 2.60 -8.75
CA LEU A 168 1.75 3.70 -8.80
C LEU A 168 2.17 4.92 -7.98
N ARG A 169 1.86 6.09 -8.49
CA ARG A 169 2.07 7.39 -7.87
C ARG A 169 0.76 8.15 -7.84
N THR A 170 0.63 9.07 -6.90
CA THR A 170 -0.46 10.04 -6.94
C THR A 170 -0.29 10.97 -8.15
N GLU A 171 -1.34 11.68 -8.54
CA GLU A 171 -1.29 12.71 -9.59
C GLU A 171 -0.18 13.76 -9.34
N ALA A 172 0.08 14.09 -8.07
CA ALA A 172 1.17 14.97 -7.66
C ALA A 172 2.58 14.32 -7.73
N GLY A 173 2.69 13.08 -8.22
CA GLY A 173 3.92 12.30 -8.28
C GLY A 173 4.38 11.70 -6.95
N GLY A 174 3.57 11.82 -5.89
CA GLY A 174 3.88 11.30 -4.56
C GLY A 174 3.81 9.78 -4.50
N ALA A 175 4.57 9.18 -3.57
CA ALA A 175 4.55 7.73 -3.40
C ALA A 175 3.19 7.28 -2.84
N VAL A 176 2.75 6.10 -3.31
CA VAL A 176 1.58 5.41 -2.76
C VAL A 176 2.09 4.29 -1.87
N PHE A 177 1.47 4.12 -0.71
CA PHE A 177 1.72 2.98 0.16
C PHE A 177 0.39 2.42 0.64
N CYS A 178 0.40 1.34 1.43
CA CYS A 178 -0.83 0.67 1.84
C CYS A 178 -1.80 1.61 2.58
N ASP A 179 -1.32 2.59 3.34
CA ASP A 179 -2.15 3.56 4.05
C ASP A 179 -2.86 4.57 3.13
N SER A 180 -2.33 4.81 1.93
CA SER A 180 -2.94 5.68 0.91
C SER A 180 -4.36 5.25 0.52
N CYS A 181 -4.62 3.94 0.56
CA CYS A 181 -5.94 3.37 0.28
C CYS A 181 -6.59 2.80 1.54
N HIS A 182 -5.82 2.14 2.41
CA HIS A 182 -6.36 1.43 3.56
C HIS A 182 -6.60 2.31 4.78
N SER A 183 -5.73 3.28 5.05
CA SER A 183 -5.88 4.22 6.18
C SER A 183 -6.26 3.55 7.53
N GLY A 184 -5.73 2.35 7.80
CA GLY A 184 -6.05 1.58 9.00
C GLY A 184 -7.24 0.62 8.85
N GLU A 185 -7.71 0.32 7.64
CA GLU A 185 -8.82 -0.61 7.40
C GLU A 185 -8.51 -1.63 6.32
N LYS A 186 -8.82 -2.89 6.60
CA LYS A 186 -8.62 -3.99 5.64
C LYS A 186 -9.57 -3.90 4.44
N LEU A 187 -10.78 -3.35 4.60
CA LEU A 187 -11.82 -3.29 3.57
C LEU A 187 -12.16 -1.83 3.26
N VAL A 188 -11.82 -1.38 2.04
CA VAL A 188 -11.84 0.05 1.68
C VAL A 188 -12.91 0.43 0.65
N LEU A 189 -13.79 -0.52 0.29
CA LEU A 189 -14.76 -0.35 -0.78
C LEU A 189 -16.15 -0.75 -0.31
N ALA A 190 -17.13 0.11 -0.58
CA ALA A 190 -18.55 -0.14 -0.34
C ALA A 190 -19.16 -1.14 -1.34
N ARG A 191 -18.70 -2.39 -1.30
CA ARG A 191 -19.09 -3.47 -2.22
C ARG A 191 -20.59 -3.83 -2.31
N PRO A 192 -21.51 -3.40 -1.45
CA PRO A 192 -22.94 -3.65 -1.68
C PRO A 192 -23.53 -2.88 -2.87
N ASP A 193 -22.97 -1.72 -3.23
CA ASP A 193 -23.45 -0.89 -4.35
C ASP A 193 -22.41 -0.85 -5.47
N ARG A 194 -22.69 -1.59 -6.55
CA ARG A 194 -21.76 -1.72 -7.69
C ARG A 194 -21.52 -0.39 -8.36
N LYS A 195 -22.58 0.40 -8.56
CA LYS A 195 -22.50 1.65 -9.31
C LYS A 195 -21.73 2.70 -8.52
N ALA A 196 -21.94 2.75 -7.20
CA ALA A 196 -21.16 3.61 -6.32
C ALA A 196 -19.67 3.21 -6.31
N VAL A 197 -19.35 1.91 -6.24
CA VAL A 197 -17.96 1.45 -6.30
C VAL A 197 -17.32 1.77 -7.64
N GLU A 198 -18.00 1.53 -8.76
CA GLU A 198 -17.49 1.83 -10.10
C GLU A 198 -17.16 3.32 -10.24
N THR A 199 -18.09 4.20 -9.84
CA THR A 199 -17.91 5.65 -9.86
C THR A 199 -16.71 6.07 -8.99
N PHE A 200 -16.61 5.48 -7.81
CA PHE A 200 -15.52 5.77 -6.88
C PHE A 200 -14.16 5.29 -7.43
N MET A 201 -14.08 4.09 -8.01
CA MET A 201 -12.85 3.54 -8.59
C MET A 201 -12.34 4.42 -9.73
N ASP A 202 -13.25 4.89 -10.59
CA ASP A 202 -12.91 5.81 -11.66
C ASP A 202 -12.34 7.12 -11.10
N GLN A 203 -13.09 7.77 -10.21
CA GLN A 203 -12.72 9.08 -9.66
C GLN A 203 -11.49 9.07 -8.76
N GLN A 204 -11.24 7.99 -8.02
CA GLN A 204 -10.17 7.95 -7.02
C GLN A 204 -8.95 7.18 -7.46
N TYR A 205 -9.09 6.15 -8.29
CA TYR A 205 -7.96 5.31 -8.68
C TYR A 205 -7.59 5.52 -10.15
N VAL A 206 -8.54 5.47 -11.09
CA VAL A 206 -8.22 5.64 -12.51
C VAL A 206 -7.74 7.07 -12.79
N GLN A 207 -8.45 8.07 -12.29
CA GLN A 207 -8.15 9.47 -12.59
C GLN A 207 -6.99 10.06 -11.77
N LYS A 208 -6.70 9.53 -10.58
CA LYS A 208 -5.74 10.14 -9.63
C LYS A 208 -4.46 9.34 -9.42
N LEU A 209 -4.36 8.14 -9.99
CA LEU A 209 -3.14 7.35 -9.98
C LEU A 209 -2.48 7.40 -11.34
N SER A 210 -1.16 7.53 -11.34
CA SER A 210 -0.32 7.43 -12.52
C SER A 210 0.74 6.37 -12.30
N ARG A 211 1.30 5.82 -13.37
CA ARG A 211 2.44 4.93 -13.25
C ARG A 211 3.74 5.71 -13.10
N ALA A 212 4.64 5.21 -12.27
CA ALA A 212 5.97 5.76 -12.03
C ALA A 212 6.84 5.70 -13.31
N ASP A 213 6.60 4.73 -14.19
CA ASP A 213 7.23 4.61 -15.51
C ASP A 213 6.57 5.48 -16.59
N LYS A 214 5.52 6.24 -16.23
CA LYS A 214 4.71 7.08 -17.12
C LYS A 214 4.02 6.32 -18.26
N ALA A 215 3.93 4.99 -18.17
CA ALA A 215 3.09 4.23 -19.09
C ALA A 215 1.61 4.50 -18.78
N ASP A 216 0.76 4.25 -19.78
CA ASP A 216 -0.68 4.42 -19.64
C ASP A 216 -1.28 3.41 -18.64
N MET A 217 -2.32 3.85 -17.92
CA MET A 217 -3.08 3.02 -16.99
C MET A 217 -4.12 2.20 -17.76
N GLU A 218 -3.71 1.03 -18.26
CA GLU A 218 -4.64 0.08 -18.88
C GLU A 218 -5.52 -0.62 -17.83
N CYS A 219 -6.68 -1.16 -18.26
CA CYS A 219 -7.57 -1.96 -17.40
C CYS A 219 -6.82 -3.11 -16.68
N SER A 220 -5.86 -3.73 -17.36
CA SER A 220 -5.02 -4.79 -16.79
C SER A 220 -4.04 -4.29 -15.72
N THR A 221 -3.76 -2.98 -15.66
CA THR A 221 -2.87 -2.41 -14.63
C THR A 221 -3.48 -2.57 -13.24
N CYS A 222 -4.80 -2.40 -13.12
CA CYS A 222 -5.51 -2.53 -11.83
C CYS A 222 -6.10 -3.93 -11.62
N HIS A 223 -6.49 -4.62 -12.69
CA HIS A 223 -7.18 -5.91 -12.60
C HIS A 223 -6.30 -7.13 -12.88
N GLY A 224 -5.06 -6.92 -13.35
CA GLY A 224 -4.21 -7.98 -13.89
C GLY A 224 -4.68 -8.46 -15.27
N ASP A 225 -3.86 -9.25 -15.95
CA ASP A 225 -4.18 -9.82 -17.27
C ASP A 225 -5.31 -10.84 -17.19
N ALA A 226 -5.39 -11.56 -16.06
CA ALA A 226 -6.48 -12.45 -15.73
C ALA A 226 -7.53 -11.68 -14.94
N MET A 227 -8.26 -10.75 -15.57
CA MET A 227 -9.52 -10.25 -15.02
C MET A 227 -10.36 -11.48 -14.66
N GLU A 228 -10.31 -11.92 -13.39
CA GLU A 228 -11.02 -13.09 -12.91
C GLU A 228 -12.49 -12.71 -12.75
N LEU A 229 -13.14 -12.48 -13.89
CA LEU A 229 -14.53 -12.06 -14.01
C LEU A 229 -15.46 -13.02 -13.27
N LYS A 230 -15.06 -14.29 -13.12
CA LYS A 230 -15.78 -15.29 -12.30
C LYS A 230 -15.88 -14.88 -10.83
N ILE A 231 -14.84 -14.29 -10.25
CA ILE A 231 -14.88 -13.78 -8.86
C ILE A 231 -15.85 -12.60 -8.79
N VAL A 232 -15.84 -11.71 -9.79
CA VAL A 232 -16.77 -10.57 -9.86
C VAL A 232 -18.21 -11.06 -10.03
N GLN A 233 -18.47 -11.99 -10.94
CA GLN A 233 -19.79 -12.57 -11.16
C GLN A 233 -20.35 -13.20 -9.88
N ASN A 234 -19.54 -13.98 -9.15
CA ASN A 234 -19.95 -14.60 -7.89
C ASN A 234 -20.18 -13.60 -6.77
N LEU A 235 -19.29 -12.60 -6.62
CA LEU A 235 -19.37 -11.62 -5.54
C LEU A 235 -20.56 -10.66 -5.75
N TRP A 236 -20.84 -10.30 -6.99
CA TRP A 236 -21.85 -9.31 -7.38
C TRP A 236 -23.15 -9.92 -7.91
N LYS A 237 -23.25 -11.26 -7.94
CA LYS A 237 -24.38 -12.03 -8.46
C LYS A 237 -24.83 -11.56 -9.85
N ILE A 238 -23.87 -11.26 -10.73
CA ILE A 238 -24.16 -10.89 -12.12
C ILE A 238 -24.62 -12.17 -12.84
N PRO A 239 -25.82 -12.21 -13.44
CA PRO A 239 -26.27 -13.40 -14.16
C PRO A 239 -25.28 -13.77 -15.27
N GLU A 240 -24.98 -15.06 -15.40
CA GLU A 240 -24.17 -15.57 -16.51
C GLU A 240 -24.93 -15.30 -17.81
N GLY A 241 -24.35 -14.47 -18.68
CA GLY A 241 -24.87 -14.15 -20.01
C GLY A 241 -24.23 -15.03 -21.06
#